data_AF-A0A9D4RR88-F1
#
_entry.id   AF-A0A9D4RR88-F1
#
_cell.length_a   1.000
_cell.length_b   1.000
_cell.length_c   1.000
_cell.angle_alpha   90.00
_cell.angle_beta   90.00
_cell.angle_gamma   90.00
#
_symmetry.space_group_name_H-M   'P 1'
#
loop_
_entity.id
_entity.type
_entity.pdbx_description
1 polymer ?
#
loop_
_entity_poly.entity_id
_entity_poly.type
_entity_poly.pdbx_seq_one_letter_code
_entity_poly.pdbx_strand_id
1 'polypeptide(L)'
;MSVNDTWSTFEQLLKQLINQHIPSKFLSGNKVDKPWISKEIKAHQRRRNKLFNRQKETGRPKNRHRYRQAKATTKRLERQAYWHYVEDLIEVGDPDQT
;
A
#
# COMPACT_ATOMS: atom_id res chain seq x y z
N MET A 1 -37.88 -16.23 33.02
CA MET A 1 -37.18 -15.75 31.81
C MET A 1 -37.83 -16.40 30.61
N SER A 2 -38.33 -15.61 29.67
CA SER A 2 -38.88 -16.11 28.41
C SER A 2 -37.75 -16.65 27.54
N VAL A 3 -38.03 -17.61 26.66
CA VAL A 3 -37.09 -18.08 25.62
C VAL A 3 -36.58 -16.91 24.77
N ASN A 4 -37.41 -15.87 24.61
CA ASN A 4 -37.03 -14.67 23.86
C ASN A 4 -35.96 -13.84 24.59
N ASP A 5 -36.00 -13.82 25.93
CA ASP A 5 -35.06 -13.07 26.76
C ASP A 5 -33.68 -13.75 26.77
N THR A 6 -33.67 -15.08 26.86
CA THR A 6 -32.42 -15.86 26.84
C THR A 6 -31.73 -15.77 25.49
N TRP A 7 -32.52 -15.81 24.40
CA TRP A 7 -32.00 -15.62 23.05
C TRP A 7 -31.41 -14.21 22.85
N SER A 8 -32.13 -13.18 23.28
CA SER A 8 -31.66 -11.79 23.18
C SER A 8 -30.37 -11.57 23.95
N THR A 9 -30.26 -12.17 25.15
CA THR A 9 -29.06 -12.09 25.99
C THR A 9 -27.87 -12.77 25.33
N PHE A 10 -28.08 -13.96 24.76
CA PHE A 10 -27.05 -14.70 24.01
C PHE A 10 -26.55 -13.89 22.81
N GLU A 11 -27.48 -13.33 22.02
CA GLU A 11 -27.14 -12.55 20.83
C GLU A 11 -26.32 -11.30 21.18
N GLN A 12 -26.69 -10.61 22.26
CA GLN A 12 -25.96 -9.44 22.75
C GLN A 12 -24.54 -9.77 23.20
N LEU A 13 -24.39 -10.85 23.99
CA LEU A 13 -23.08 -11.34 24.43
C LEU A 13 -22.19 -11.72 23.25
N LEU A 14 -22.75 -12.41 22.26
CA LEU A 14 -22.01 -12.80 21.07
C LEU A 14 -21.53 -11.57 20.28
N LYS A 15 -22.40 -10.57 20.09
CA LYS A 15 -22.03 -9.31 19.44
C LYS A 15 -20.96 -8.53 20.21
N GLN A 16 -21.02 -8.51 21.54
CA GLN A 16 -20.00 -7.90 22.38
C GLN A 16 -18.64 -8.59 22.23
N LEU A 17 -18.62 -9.91 22.30
CA LEU A 17 -17.41 -10.71 22.14
C LEU A 17 -16.79 -10.53 20.74
N ILE A 18 -17.61 -10.52 19.70
CA ILE A 18 -17.17 -10.25 18.33
C ILE A 18 -16.53 -8.86 18.24
N ASN A 19 -17.19 -7.82 18.74
CA ASN A 19 -16.66 -6.45 18.68
C ASN A 19 -15.38 -6.26 19.50
N GLN A 20 -15.24 -6.97 20.62
CA GLN A 20 -14.10 -6.83 21.52
C GLN A 20 -12.88 -7.64 21.04
N HIS A 21 -13.09 -8.84 20.51
CA HIS A 21 -12.00 -9.79 20.24
C HIS A 21 -11.73 -10.02 18.77
N ILE A 22 -12.68 -9.74 17.87
CA ILE A 22 -12.44 -9.85 16.44
C ILE A 22 -12.00 -8.47 15.93
N PRO A 23 -10.76 -8.34 15.43
CA PRO A 23 -10.31 -7.11 14.79
C PRO A 23 -11.11 -6.90 13.48
N SER A 24 -12.23 -6.20 13.62
CA SER A 24 -13.22 -5.94 12.57
C SER A 24 -13.00 -4.61 11.86
N LYS A 25 -12.02 -3.82 12.31
CA LYS A 25 -11.62 -2.59 11.61
C LYS A 25 -10.97 -2.97 10.28
N PHE A 26 -11.60 -2.60 9.18
CA PHE A 26 -10.91 -2.52 7.90
C PHE A 26 -9.77 -1.52 8.07
N LEU A 27 -8.53 -1.97 7.83
CA LEU A 27 -7.40 -1.06 7.67
C LEU A 27 -7.64 -0.25 6.38
N SER A 28 -8.50 0.76 6.43
CA SER A 28 -8.60 1.80 5.41
C SER A 28 -7.44 2.81 5.57
N GLY A 29 -6.25 2.29 5.87
CA GLY A 29 -5.05 3.08 5.77
C GLY A 29 -4.79 3.27 4.28
N ASN A 30 -4.86 4.52 3.82
CA ASN A 30 -3.88 4.95 2.82
C ASN A 30 -2.56 4.33 3.27
N LYS A 31 -2.03 3.37 2.49
CA LYS A 31 -0.71 2.80 2.76
C LYS A 31 0.16 4.01 3.05
N VAL A 32 0.57 4.19 4.31
CA VAL A 32 1.26 5.39 4.78
C VAL A 32 2.23 5.76 3.68
N ASP A 33 2.03 6.95 3.10
CA ASP A 33 2.75 7.37 1.91
C ASP A 33 4.22 7.11 2.19
N LYS A 34 4.79 6.11 1.51
CA LYS A 34 6.11 5.60 1.85
C LYS A 34 7.06 6.80 1.86
N PRO A 35 7.84 7.02 2.92
CA PRO A 35 8.59 8.27 3.07
C PRO A 35 9.60 8.48 1.93
N TRP A 36 10.12 7.38 1.38
CA TRP A 36 11.01 7.40 0.21
C TRP A 36 10.30 7.56 -1.16
N ILE A 37 8.98 7.76 -1.20
CA ILE A 37 8.23 7.92 -2.46
C ILE A 37 7.86 9.38 -2.68
N SER A 38 8.72 10.07 -3.45
CA SER A 38 8.52 11.47 -3.83
C SER A 38 7.36 11.66 -4.84
N LYS A 39 6.94 12.93 -5.02
CA LYS A 39 5.94 13.32 -6.03
C LYS A 39 6.34 12.90 -7.45
N GLU A 40 7.63 12.90 -7.75
CA GLU A 40 8.18 12.51 -9.05
C GLU A 40 8.02 11.00 -9.29
N ILE A 41 8.36 10.17 -8.29
CA ILE A 41 8.17 8.72 -8.37
C ILE A 41 6.68 8.39 -8.54
N LYS A 42 5.78 9.10 -7.84
CA LYS A 42 4.33 8.99 -8.06
C LYS A 42 3.93 9.38 -9.49
N ALA A 43 4.56 10.40 -10.09
CA ALA A 43 4.32 10.75 -11.50
C ALA A 43 4.73 9.61 -12.44
N HIS A 44 5.87 8.97 -12.20
CA HIS A 44 6.31 7.80 -12.96
C HIS A 44 5.36 6.60 -12.79
N GLN A 45 4.89 6.32 -11.57
CA GLN A 45 3.88 5.29 -11.30
C GLN A 45 2.58 5.55 -12.07
N ARG A 46 2.07 6.79 -12.03
CA ARG A 46 0.88 7.20 -12.80
C ARG A 46 1.08 7.01 -14.29
N ARG A 47 2.23 7.41 -14.84
CA ARG A 47 2.58 7.21 -16.26
C ARG A 47 2.63 5.74 -16.64
N ARG A 48 3.27 4.90 -15.81
CA ARG A 48 3.32 3.44 -15.99
C ARG A 48 1.90 2.85 -16.02
N ASN A 49 1.03 3.25 -15.09
CA ASN A 49 -0.35 2.76 -15.02
C ASN A 49 -1.17 3.19 -16.26
N LYS A 50 -1.03 4.44 -16.71
CA LYS A 50 -1.65 4.90 -17.97
C LYS A 50 -1.20 4.06 -19.17
N LEU A 51 0.10 3.76 -19.27
CA LEU A 51 0.64 2.91 -20.34
C LEU A 51 0.18 1.45 -20.23
N PHE A 52 -0.02 0.94 -19.00
CA PHE A 52 -0.59 -0.39 -18.78
C PHE A 52 -2.02 -0.49 -19.32
N ASN A 53 -2.88 0.49 -18.99
CA ASN A 53 -4.25 0.53 -19.49
C ASN A 53 -4.26 0.63 -21.01
N ARG A 54 -3.44 1.53 -21.56
CA ARG A 54 -3.33 1.72 -23.01
C ARG A 54 -2.86 0.47 -23.76
N GLN A 55 -1.90 -0.30 -23.24
CA GLN A 55 -1.50 -1.57 -23.89
C GLN A 55 -2.62 -2.61 -23.81
N LYS A 56 -3.39 -2.64 -22.72
CA LYS A 56 -4.50 -3.58 -22.52
C LYS A 56 -5.64 -3.30 -23.50
N GLU A 57 -5.97 -2.02 -23.70
CA GLU A 57 -7.01 -1.57 -24.63
C GLU A 57 -6.63 -1.80 -26.09
N THR A 58 -5.38 -1.49 -26.47
CA THR A 58 -5.00 -1.43 -27.89
C THR A 58 -4.36 -2.69 -28.44
N GLY A 59 -3.79 -3.56 -27.59
CA GLY A 59 -3.06 -4.76 -28.01
C GLY A 59 -1.77 -4.52 -28.82
N ARG A 60 -1.40 -3.27 -29.12
CA ARG A 60 -0.29 -2.95 -30.03
C ARG A 60 1.09 -3.25 -29.40
N PRO A 61 2.02 -3.90 -30.13
CA PRO A 61 3.38 -4.18 -29.63
C PRO A 61 4.14 -2.94 -29.16
N LYS A 62 3.97 -1.80 -29.85
CA LYS A 62 4.56 -0.50 -29.48
C LYS A 62 4.13 -0.03 -28.08
N ASN A 63 2.86 -0.21 -27.74
CA ASN A 63 2.33 0.19 -26.43
C ASN A 63 2.85 -0.74 -25.33
N ARG A 64 2.99 -2.03 -25.63
CA ARG A 64 3.62 -2.99 -24.73
C ARG A 64 5.09 -2.67 -24.47
N HIS A 65 5.84 -2.29 -25.51
CA HIS A 65 7.23 -1.86 -25.38
C HIS A 65 7.36 -0.61 -24.50
N ARG A 66 6.53 0.41 -24.75
CA ARG A 66 6.47 1.64 -23.93
C ARG A 66 6.14 1.34 -22.47
N TYR A 67 5.17 0.45 -22.21
CA TYR A 67 4.85 0.03 -20.84
C TYR A 67 6.05 -0.65 -20.17
N ARG A 68 6.75 -1.57 -20.86
CA ARG A 68 7.93 -2.25 -20.32
C ARG A 68 9.03 -1.27 -19.93
N GLN A 69 9.34 -0.30 -20.79
CA GLN A 69 10.32 0.76 -20.48
C GLN A 69 9.92 1.57 -19.24
N ALA A 70 8.65 2.00 -19.19
CA ALA A 70 8.13 2.76 -18.05
C ALA A 70 8.17 1.91 -16.75
N LYS A 71 7.80 0.63 -16.82
CA LYS A 71 7.86 -0.30 -15.68
C LYS A 71 9.28 -0.46 -15.15
N ALA A 72 10.26 -0.66 -16.03
CA ALA A 72 11.66 -0.78 -15.64
C ALA A 72 12.18 0.51 -14.97
N THR A 73 11.87 1.66 -15.57
CA THR A 73 12.26 2.98 -15.04
C THR A 73 11.66 3.22 -13.65
N THR A 74 10.35 3.02 -13.49
CA THR A 74 9.68 3.19 -12.18
C THR A 74 10.28 2.26 -11.13
N LYS A 75 10.54 0.99 -11.47
CA LYS A 75 11.13 0.03 -10.52
C LYS A 75 12.54 0.45 -10.09
N ARG A 76 13.34 0.98 -11.00
CA ARG A 76 14.69 1.49 -10.69
C ARG A 76 14.61 2.67 -9.71
N LEU A 77 13.76 3.65 -10.01
CA LEU A 77 13.59 4.84 -9.16
C LEU A 77 13.08 4.49 -7.76
N GLU A 78 12.08 3.61 -7.65
CA GLU A 78 11.54 3.15 -6.37
C GLU A 78 12.61 2.46 -5.51
N ARG A 79 13.48 1.65 -6.13
CA ARG A 79 14.59 0.97 -5.44
C ARG A 79 15.66 1.96 -5.00
N GLN A 80 16.06 2.87 -5.89
CA GLN A 80 17.06 3.88 -5.58
C GLN A 80 16.60 4.74 -4.40
N ALA A 81 15.36 5.23 -4.44
CA ALA A 81 14.84 6.05 -3.36
C ALA A 81 14.71 5.29 -2.02
N TYR A 82 14.38 4.00 -2.07
CA TYR A 82 14.39 3.16 -0.88
C TYR A 82 15.81 3.03 -0.28
N TRP A 83 16.82 2.79 -1.11
CA TRP A 83 18.20 2.67 -0.63
C TRP A 83 18.70 3.97 -0.02
N HIS A 84 18.49 5.12 -0.70
CA HIS A 84 18.82 6.44 -0.13
C HIS A 84 18.18 6.65 1.24
N TYR A 85 16.88 6.36 1.36
CA TYR A 85 16.19 6.47 2.64
C TYR A 85 16.74 5.55 3.73
N VAL A 86 17.19 4.35 3.38
CA VAL A 86 17.81 3.42 4.34
C VAL A 86 19.20 3.88 4.74
N GLU A 87 20.00 4.38 3.79
CA GLU A 87 21.33 4.96 4.04
C GLU A 87 21.21 6.16 4.99
N ASP A 88 20.31 7.11 4.68
CA ASP A 88 20.03 8.28 5.53
C ASP A 88 19.62 7.88 6.96
N LEU A 89 18.83 6.82 7.12
CA LEU A 89 18.41 6.34 8.44
C LEU A 89 19.54 5.73 9.26
N ILE A 90 20.48 5.06 8.59
CA ILE A 90 21.64 4.43 9.25
C ILE A 90 22.61 5.52 9.69
N GLU A 91 22.89 6.51 8.84
CA GLU A 91 23.78 7.64 9.16
C GLU A 91 23.26 8.49 10.34
N VAL A 92 21.95 8.69 10.44
CA VAL A 92 21.33 9.43 11.57
C VAL A 92 21.37 8.63 12.88
N GLY A 93 21.53 7.30 12.80
CA GLY A 93 21.49 6.39 13.95
C GLY A 93 22.83 6.14 14.64
N ASP A 94 23.93 6.69 14.13
CA ASP A 94 25.29 6.46 14.63
C ASP A 94 25.87 7.73 15.31
N PRO A 95 25.60 7.96 16.62
CA PRO A 95 25.99 9.18 17.32
C PRO A 95 27.48 9.25 17.73
N ASP A 96 28.32 8.28 17.35
CA ASP A 96 29.70 8.14 17.86
C ASP A 96 30.82 8.57 16.88
N GLN A 97 30.52 9.44 15.91
CA GLN A 97 31.55 10.08 15.08
C GLN A 97 31.36 11.61 14.94
N THR A 98 31.54 12.34 16.05
CA THR A 98 31.97 13.76 16.04
C THR A 98 32.84 14.05 17.24
#